data_AF-A0A959BX30-F1
#
_entry.id   AF-A0A959BX30-F1
#
_cell.length_a   1.000
_cell.length_b   1.000
_cell.length_c   1.000
_cell.angle_alpha   90.00
_cell.angle_beta   90.00
_cell.angle_gamma   90.00
#
_symmetry.space_group_name_H-M   'P 1'
#
loop_
_entity.id
_entity.type
_entity.pdbx_description
1 polymer ?
#
loop_
_entity_poly.entity_id
_entity_poly.type
_entity_poly.pdbx_seq_one_letter_code
_entity_poly.pdbx_strand_id
1 'polypeptide(L)'
;SGTSGMKAAMNGVLNLSILDGWWPEACQHGVNGWQFGDGFESDSETELDNNDRDALYKVLLEEVAPTYYDNRKKWEEMMRASIISTKEAFGVKRMLEEYYELLYKI
;
A
#
# COMPACT_ATOMS: atom_id res chain seq x y z
N SER A 1 0.90 -2.81 -12.21
CA SER A 1 1.11 -1.35 -12.37
C SER A 1 0.03 -0.61 -11.59
N GLY A 2 0.41 0.15 -10.56
CA GLY A 2 -0.51 0.79 -9.61
C GLY A 2 -0.13 2.24 -9.31
N THR A 3 0.13 3.04 -10.35
CA THR A 3 0.67 4.41 -10.20
C THR A 3 -0.31 5.37 -9.53
N SER A 4 -1.61 5.11 -9.57
CA SER A 4 -2.62 5.86 -8.81
C SER A 4 -2.43 5.68 -7.30
N GLY A 5 -2.15 4.46 -6.83
CA GLY A 5 -1.85 4.17 -5.43
C GLY A 5 -0.58 4.89 -4.97
N MET A 6 0.46 4.92 -5.81
CA MET A 6 1.68 5.67 -5.53
C MET A 6 1.40 7.17 -5.41
N LYS A 7 0.62 7.75 -6.34
CA LYS A 7 0.25 9.18 -6.28
C LYS A 7 -0.56 9.51 -5.03
N ALA A 8 -1.48 8.64 -4.64
CA ALA A 8 -2.27 8.79 -3.43
C ALA A 8 -1.36 8.78 -2.18
N ALA A 9 -0.45 7.81 -2.09
CA ALA A 9 0.51 7.71 -1.00
C ALA A 9 1.45 8.93 -0.91
N MET A 10 1.92 9.45 -2.05
CA MET A 10 2.71 10.70 -2.10
C MET A 10 1.95 11.93 -1.57
N ASN A 11 0.61 11.89 -1.56
CA ASN A 11 -0.25 12.93 -0.98
C ASN A 11 -0.71 12.61 0.45
N GLY A 12 -0.15 11.58 1.08
CA GLY A 12 -0.47 11.17 2.44
C GLY A 12 -1.75 10.35 2.57
N VAL A 13 -2.33 9.87 1.46
CA VAL A 13 -3.42 8.90 1.54
C VAL A 13 -2.85 7.55 2.01
N LEU A 14 -3.57 6.89 2.91
CA LEU A 14 -3.22 5.55 3.39
C LEU A 14 -3.89 4.50 2.50
N ASN A 15 -3.12 3.54 2.02
CA ASN A 15 -3.66 2.43 1.24
C ASN A 15 -4.15 1.31 2.18
N LEU A 16 -5.26 0.69 1.82
CA LEU A 16 -5.75 -0.58 2.36
C LEU A 16 -5.95 -1.50 1.14
N SER A 17 -5.07 -2.48 0.96
CA SER A 17 -5.06 -3.31 -0.26
C SER A 17 -4.49 -4.70 0.01
N ILE A 18 -4.76 -5.65 -0.88
CA ILE A 18 -3.99 -6.89 -0.94
C ILE A 18 -2.55 -6.61 -1.36
N LEU A 19 -1.66 -7.58 -1.16
CA LEU A 19 -0.28 -7.53 -1.63
C LEU A 19 -0.19 -7.80 -3.14
N ASP A 20 -0.72 -6.89 -3.96
CA ASP A 20 -0.62 -6.94 -5.41
C ASP A 20 -0.01 -5.65 -6.01
N GLY A 21 0.60 -5.81 -7.18
CA GLY A 21 1.21 -4.73 -7.94
C GLY A 21 2.40 -4.09 -7.23
N TRP A 22 2.27 -2.81 -6.89
CA TRP A 22 3.35 -2.03 -6.26
C TRP A 22 3.33 -2.13 -4.73
N TRP A 23 2.20 -2.56 -4.16
CA TRP A 23 2.01 -2.56 -2.72
C TRP A 23 2.96 -3.53 -1.99
N PRO A 24 3.31 -4.73 -2.53
CA PRO A 24 4.36 -5.58 -1.97
C PRO A 24 5.72 -4.90 -1.81
N GLU A 25 6.05 -3.95 -2.68
CA GLU A 25 7.34 -3.24 -2.66
C GLU A 25 7.36 -2.10 -1.62
N ALA A 26 6.19 -1.58 -1.23
CA ALA A 26 6.06 -0.36 -0.44
C ALA A 26 5.39 -0.55 0.93
N CYS A 27 4.56 -1.58 1.09
CA CYS A 27 3.72 -1.76 2.26
C CYS A 27 4.56 -2.00 3.52
N GLN A 28 4.31 -1.17 4.53
CA GLN A 28 4.69 -1.41 5.91
C GLN A 28 3.40 -1.38 6.73
N HIS A 29 2.78 -2.55 6.88
CA HIS A 29 1.48 -2.69 7.52
C HIS A 29 1.45 -2.03 8.90
N GLY A 30 0.44 -1.18 9.14
CA GLY A 30 0.29 -0.38 10.38
C GLY A 30 1.22 0.84 10.50
N VAL A 31 2.09 1.07 9.51
CA VAL A 31 3.05 2.19 9.48
C VAL A 31 2.71 3.19 8.38
N ASN A 32 2.55 2.75 7.14
CA ASN A 32 2.26 3.63 6.00
C ASN A 32 0.95 3.28 5.25
N GLY A 33 0.21 2.33 5.80
CA GLY A 33 -1.03 1.78 5.26
C GLY A 33 -1.26 0.38 5.83
N TRP A 34 -2.13 -0.38 5.19
CA TRP A 34 -2.48 -1.73 5.59
C TRP A 34 -2.50 -2.67 4.39
N GLN A 35 -1.96 -3.86 4.61
CA GLN A 35 -2.32 -5.02 3.81
C GLN A 35 -3.50 -5.77 4.42
N PHE A 36 -4.31 -6.42 3.59
CA PHE A 36 -5.23 -7.49 4.00
C PHE A 36 -5.05 -8.71 3.10
N GLY A 37 -5.61 -9.84 3.52
CA GLY A 37 -5.47 -11.12 2.84
C GLY A 37 -4.16 -11.83 3.16
N ASP A 38 -4.12 -13.12 2.85
CA ASP A 38 -3.02 -14.04 3.12
C ASP A 38 -2.50 -14.74 1.86
N GLY A 39 -2.98 -14.34 0.68
CA GLY A 39 -2.64 -14.98 -0.59
C GLY A 39 -3.35 -16.32 -0.78
N PHE A 40 -4.52 -16.50 -0.16
CA PHE A 40 -5.38 -17.66 -0.41
C PHE A 40 -5.71 -17.79 -1.90
N GLU A 41 -5.51 -19.00 -2.44
CA GLU A 41 -5.83 -19.36 -3.82
C GLU A 41 -6.87 -20.49 -3.83
N SER A 42 -7.88 -20.38 -4.71
CA SER A 42 -8.90 -21.40 -4.96
C SER A 42 -9.33 -21.33 -6.42
N ASP A 43 -9.69 -22.48 -7.00
CA ASP A 43 -10.32 -22.54 -8.33
C ASP A 43 -11.76 -22.01 -8.33
N SER A 44 -12.35 -21.80 -7.14
CA SER A 44 -13.67 -21.24 -6.95
C SER A 44 -13.60 -19.74 -6.69
N GLU A 45 -14.09 -18.94 -7.64
CA GLU A 45 -14.21 -17.48 -7.51
C GLU A 45 -15.02 -17.07 -6.27
N THR A 46 -16.06 -17.84 -5.92
CA THR A 46 -16.87 -17.58 -4.72
C THR A 46 -16.09 -17.79 -3.42
N GLU A 47 -15.16 -18.75 -3.37
CA GLU A 47 -14.34 -18.96 -2.18
C GLU A 47 -13.29 -17.85 -2.04
N LEU A 48 -12.66 -17.45 -3.15
CA LEU A 48 -11.75 -16.30 -3.21
C LEU A 48 -12.43 -15.03 -2.69
N ASP A 49 -13.59 -14.69 -3.26
CA ASP A 49 -14.34 -13.48 -2.89
C ASP A 49 -14.73 -13.47 -1.41
N ASN A 50 -15.19 -14.60 -0.88
CA ASN A 50 -15.55 -14.69 0.54
C ASN A 50 -14.33 -14.52 1.44
N ASN A 51 -13.18 -15.11 1.08
CA ASN A 51 -11.96 -14.98 1.85
C ASN A 51 -11.44 -13.53 1.84
N ASP A 52 -11.37 -12.90 0.67
CA ASP A 52 -10.91 -11.52 0.52
C ASP A 52 -11.83 -10.53 1.24
N ARG A 53 -13.15 -10.75 1.16
CA ARG A 53 -14.15 -9.97 1.90
C ARG A 53 -13.90 -10.05 3.41
N ASP A 54 -13.75 -11.26 3.94
CA ASP A 54 -13.63 -11.47 5.38
C ASP A 54 -12.28 -10.91 5.89
N ALA A 55 -11.20 -11.06 5.12
CA ALA A 55 -9.91 -10.45 5.40
C ALA A 55 -9.95 -8.91 5.37
N LEU A 56 -10.64 -8.33 4.38
CA LEU A 56 -10.85 -6.89 4.29
C LEU A 56 -11.61 -6.36 5.51
N TYR A 57 -12.73 -7.00 5.87
CA TYR A 57 -13.53 -6.55 7.01
C TYR A 57 -12.77 -6.61 8.31
N LYS A 58 -11.96 -7.66 8.51
CA LYS A 58 -11.12 -7.80 9.69
C LYS A 58 -10.20 -6.58 9.84
N VAL A 59 -9.37 -6.29 8.85
CA VAL A 59 -8.41 -5.17 8.92
C VAL A 59 -9.13 -3.83 8.98
N LEU A 60 -10.22 -3.65 8.22
CA LEU A 60 -10.99 -2.41 8.22
C LEU A 60 -11.60 -2.11 9.60
N LEU A 61 -12.21 -3.11 10.24
CA LEU A 61 -12.95 -2.92 11.49
C LEU A 61 -12.06 -2.98 12.72
N GLU A 62 -11.02 -3.81 12.71
CA GLU A 62 -10.14 -4.00 13.88
C GLU A 62 -8.97 -3.00 13.89
N GLU A 63 -8.56 -2.47 12.74
CA GLU A 63 -7.37 -1.62 12.65
C GLU A 63 -7.66 -0.24 12.07
N VAL A 64 -8.24 -0.17 10.87
CA VAL A 64 -8.40 1.11 10.14
C VAL A 64 -9.40 2.02 10.84
N ALA A 65 -10.61 1.53 11.12
CA ALA A 65 -11.66 2.33 11.73
C ALA A 65 -11.27 2.83 13.14
N PRO A 66 -10.76 2.00 14.07
CA PRO A 66 -10.29 2.49 15.37
C PRO A 66 -9.15 3.51 15.23
N THR A 67 -8.21 3.29 14.31
CA THR A 67 -7.11 4.26 14.10
C THR A 67 -7.65 5.61 13.59
N TYR A 68 -8.61 5.58 12.66
CA TYR A 68 -9.20 6.78 12.08
C TYR A 68 -10.04 7.57 13.09
N TYR A 69 -10.94 6.89 13.83
CA TYR A 69 -11.88 7.55 14.74
C TYR A 69 -11.26 7.90 16.09
N ASP A 70 -10.41 7.02 16.64
CA ASP A 70 -9.96 7.12 18.02
C ASP A 70 -8.50 7.59 18.17
N ASN A 71 -7.71 7.59 17.08
CA ASN A 71 -6.28 7.91 17.14
C ASN A 71 -5.78 8.81 15.99
N ARG A 72 -6.29 10.04 15.96
CA ARG A 72 -5.86 11.07 15.00
C ARG A 72 -4.35 11.27 14.92
N LYS A 73 -3.64 11.23 16.06
CA LYS A 73 -2.18 11.41 16.08
C LYS A 73 -1.48 10.31 15.29
N LYS A 74 -1.85 9.05 15.54
CA LYS A 74 -1.34 7.90 14.78
C LYS A 74 -1.68 8.03 13.29
N TRP A 75 -2.90 8.45 12.96
CA TRP A 75 -3.29 8.67 11.56
C TRP A 75 -2.36 9.69 10.87
N GLU A 76 -2.10 10.85 11.49
CA GLU A 76 -1.19 11.87 10.97
C GLU A 76 0.26 11.36 10.84
N GLU A 77 0.74 10.55 11.79
CA GLU A 77 2.05 9.88 11.70
C GLU A 77 2.11 8.92 10.51
N MET A 78 1.05 8.13 10.29
CA MET A 78 0.96 7.22 9.16
C MET A 78 0.92 7.98 7.82
N MET A 79 0.21 9.11 7.74
CA MET A 79 0.18 9.94 6.53
C MET A 79 1.59 10.43 6.17
N ARG A 80 2.39 10.86 7.18
CA ARG A 80 3.78 11.27 6.97
C ARG A 80 4.65 10.10 6.52
N ALA A 81 4.48 8.93 7.12
CA ALA A 81 5.19 7.73 6.73
C ALA A 81 4.85 7.30 5.29
N SER A 82 3.58 7.42 4.87
CA SER A 82 3.14 7.17 3.49
C SER A 82 3.86 8.06 2.48
N ILE A 83 3.94 9.36 2.77
CA ILE A 83 4.66 10.33 1.92
C ILE A 83 6.16 9.98 1.85
N ILE A 84 6.82 9.77 2.99
CA ILE A 84 8.27 9.53 3.06
C ILE A 84 8.63 8.23 2.34
N SER A 85 7.94 7.13 2.66
CA SER A 85 8.22 5.81 2.08
C SER A 85 7.98 5.76 0.57
N THR A 86 7.07 6.58 0.05
CA THR A 86 6.73 6.55 -1.38
C THR A 86 7.52 7.56 -2.22
N LYS A 87 7.84 8.74 -1.67
CA LYS A 87 8.44 9.86 -2.41
C LYS A 87 9.80 9.51 -3.03
N GLU A 88 10.66 8.83 -2.29
CA GLU A 88 12.01 8.48 -2.77
C GLU A 88 12.00 7.22 -3.62
N ALA A 89 11.35 6.15 -3.14
CA ALA A 89 11.33 4.86 -3.83
C ALA A 89 10.59 4.90 -5.18
N PHE A 90 9.55 5.71 -5.33
CA PHE A 90 8.71 5.73 -6.55
C PHE A 90 8.82 7.03 -7.34
N GLY A 91 9.86 7.83 -7.08
CA GLY A 91 10.14 9.04 -7.85
C GLY A 91 10.56 8.71 -9.29
N VAL A 92 9.92 9.37 -10.28
CA VAL A 92 10.29 9.25 -11.71
C VAL A 92 11.77 9.58 -11.94
N LYS A 93 12.33 10.49 -11.15
CA LYS A 93 13.75 10.84 -11.19
C LYS A 93 14.65 9.60 -10.98
N ARG A 94 14.40 8.81 -9.93
CA ARG A 94 15.16 7.57 -9.64
C ARG A 94 15.07 6.60 -10.81
N MET A 95 13.87 6.38 -11.33
CA MET A 95 13.65 5.49 -12.48
C MET A 95 14.45 5.95 -13.71
N LEU A 96 14.44 7.25 -14.01
CA LEU A 96 15.22 7.79 -15.13
C LEU A 96 16.73 7.62 -14.90
N GLU A 97 17.24 7.95 -13.71
CA GLU A 97 18.66 7.78 -13.35
C GLU A 97 19.09 6.31 -13.52
N GLU A 98 18.33 5.36 -12.97
CA GLU A 98 18.60 3.93 -13.09
C GLU A 98 18.56 3.45 -14.57
N TYR A 99 17.62 3.97 -15.37
CA TYR A 99 17.56 3.66 -16.80
C TYR A 99 18.79 4.18 -17.56
N TYR A 100 19.22 5.42 -17.30
CA TYR A 100 20.39 6.00 -17.96
C TYR A 100 21.68 5.28 -17.56
N GLU A 101 21.86 4.97 -16.28
CA GLU A 101 23.08 4.33 -15.77
C GLU A 101 23.19 2.85 -16.17
N LEU A 102 22.11 2.08 -16.02
CA LEU A 102 22.17 0.62 -16.13
C LEU A 102 21.91 0.13 -17.56
N LEU A 103 21.04 0.81 -18.30
CA LEU A 103 20.60 0.36 -19.63
C LEU A 103 21.29 1.14 -20.74
N TYR A 104 21.23 2.48 -20.69
CA TYR A 104 21.74 3.32 -21.76
C TYR A 104 23.24 3.64 -21.65
N LYS A 105 23.82 3.60 -20.44
CA LYS A 105 25.24 3.90 -20.13
C LYS A 105 25.72 5.22 -20.74
N ILE A 106 24.92 6.28 -20.61
CA ILE A 106 25.23 7.63 -21.10
C ILE A 106 25.69 8.51 -19.94
#